data_AF-A0A0L0CM47-F1
#
_entry.id   AF-A0A0L0CM47-F1
#
_cell.length_a   1.000
_cell.length_b   1.000
_cell.length_c   1.000
_cell.angle_alpha   90.00
_cell.angle_beta   90.00
_cell.angle_gamma   90.00
#
_symmetry.space_group_name_H-M   'P 1'
#
loop_
_entity.id
_entity.type
_entity.pdbx_description
1 polymer ?
#
loop_
_entity_poly.entity_id
_entity_poly.type
_entity_poly.pdbx_seq_one_letter_code
_entity_poly.pdbx_strand_id
1 'polypeptide(L)'
;MSSPAPKSPEQSDKNKKYDRQIRLWGEHGQSLLESAKICLVNATGLGCEVLKGLVLPGIGSFTIVDGNVVTEEDLGINFFVEASNVGQSRAASCMQLLQELNSDVNGDCVDESVDYILANRPAFFDNFDVVIASNLNENSLLQLSNCLWEANVPLVYCRSLGFFGSIRLQIKEHCVVESHPDNAQYDLRLEQPFDTLRKHLEATTITNKVPWLLVLNKYYKQWQLENNGKNPSNYKEKSQIREMIRKDMSNDEENYEEAIKAVNTAFTGGSIPSNLKSIFEDEACRNLNKQSKPFWIMAKALKEFIEKDNNGILPLSGVLPDMTSDTESYINLQNIYRQQAMQDADNVYRKCQAILKELGLPLDCITEKTVRLFCKESSGLTVIRGSKISDEYEKNNRVLSVIDDIDVQGTLTEHYIALRAYERFLTECGNIPGDCYVENDTARFKSVACKMLAEWGVTQATLSDDMVHEVCHYGGGEVHTISAFIAGCAAQEVVKILTNQFKPVDNTFIYNGITSETITLKL
;
A
#
# COMPACT_ATOMS: atom_id res chain seq x y z
N MET A 1 29.91 -6.08 -40.61
CA MET A 1 29.71 -7.23 -39.69
C MET A 1 29.07 -6.68 -38.44
N SER A 2 27.80 -6.98 -38.24
CA SER A 2 27.00 -6.54 -37.09
C SER A 2 27.62 -7.13 -35.82
N SER A 3 27.98 -6.29 -34.86
CA SER A 3 28.35 -6.74 -33.53
C SER A 3 27.23 -7.61 -32.95
N PRO A 4 27.51 -8.79 -32.37
CA PRO A 4 26.47 -9.58 -31.72
C PRO A 4 25.83 -8.73 -30.63
N ALA A 5 24.50 -8.73 -30.57
CA ALA A 5 23.79 -8.18 -29.43
C ALA A 5 24.35 -8.81 -28.14
N PRO A 6 24.58 -8.04 -27.07
CA PRO A 6 25.04 -8.61 -25.81
C PRO A 6 24.06 -9.71 -25.40
N LYS A 7 24.59 -10.90 -25.09
CA LYS A 7 23.79 -12.00 -24.56
C LYS A 7 23.06 -11.49 -23.32
N SER A 8 21.73 -11.59 -23.33
CA SER A 8 20.92 -11.35 -22.13
C SER A 8 21.54 -12.12 -20.96
N PRO A 9 21.69 -11.52 -19.77
CA PRO A 9 22.22 -12.24 -18.62
C PRO A 9 21.41 -13.53 -18.41
N GLU A 10 22.09 -14.65 -18.16
CA GLU A 10 21.43 -15.93 -17.89
C GLU A 10 20.45 -15.74 -16.73
N GLN A 11 19.16 -15.80 -17.04
CA GLN A 11 18.10 -15.61 -16.06
C GLN A 11 18.09 -16.84 -15.15
N SER A 12 18.26 -16.63 -13.84
CA SER A 12 18.11 -17.70 -12.84
C SER A 12 16.71 -18.31 -12.92
N ASP A 13 16.56 -19.57 -12.52
CA ASP A 13 15.25 -20.23 -12.56
C ASP A 13 14.22 -19.52 -11.65
N LYS A 14 14.68 -18.92 -10.54
CA LYS A 14 13.87 -18.01 -9.73
C LYS A 14 13.42 -16.76 -10.49
N ASN A 15 14.32 -16.10 -11.22
CA ASN A 15 13.97 -14.92 -12.02
C ASN A 15 13.00 -15.27 -13.15
N LYS A 16 13.02 -16.50 -13.69
CA LYS A 16 12.01 -16.96 -14.66
C LYS A 16 10.66 -17.21 -13.99
N LYS A 17 10.65 -17.86 -12.82
CA LYS A 17 9.44 -18.17 -12.04
C LYS A 17 8.70 -16.89 -11.60
N TYR A 18 9.44 -15.91 -11.10
CA TYR A 18 8.88 -14.65 -10.59
C TYR A 18 8.91 -13.49 -11.62
N ASP A 19 9.17 -13.75 -12.90
CA ASP A 19 9.31 -12.71 -13.93
C ASP A 19 8.11 -11.75 -13.97
N ARG A 20 6.88 -12.29 -13.89
CA ARG A 20 5.65 -11.48 -13.96
C ARG A 20 5.50 -10.49 -12.82
N GLN A 21 5.86 -10.90 -11.60
CA GLN A 21 5.69 -10.07 -10.41
C GLN A 21 6.90 -9.14 -10.17
N ILE A 22 8.10 -9.56 -10.58
CA ILE A 22 9.29 -8.68 -10.61
C ILE A 22 9.04 -7.45 -11.50
N ARG A 23 8.24 -7.56 -12.56
CA ARG A 23 7.83 -6.40 -13.38
C ARG A 23 6.96 -5.39 -12.62
N LEU A 24 6.34 -5.77 -11.52
CA LEU A 24 5.48 -4.90 -10.70
C LEU A 24 6.27 -4.24 -9.57
N TRP A 25 6.99 -5.03 -8.76
CA TRP A 25 7.68 -4.53 -7.56
C TRP A 25 9.22 -4.59 -7.62
N GLY A 26 9.78 -4.98 -8.77
CA GLY A 26 11.22 -5.04 -8.99
C GLY A 26 11.90 -6.19 -8.24
N GLU A 27 13.20 -6.35 -8.49
CA GLU A 27 14.03 -7.34 -7.78
C GLU A 27 14.18 -7.00 -6.29
N HIS A 28 14.17 -5.71 -5.92
CA HIS A 28 14.26 -5.30 -4.52
C HIS A 28 12.98 -5.60 -3.75
N GLY A 29 11.80 -5.41 -4.35
CA GLY A 29 10.53 -5.85 -3.75
C GLY A 29 10.50 -7.37 -3.55
N GLN A 30 11.00 -8.13 -4.53
CA GLN A 30 11.13 -9.58 -4.40
C GLN A 30 12.08 -9.97 -3.26
N SER A 31 13.23 -9.31 -3.14
CA SER A 31 14.19 -9.56 -2.06
C SER A 31 13.60 -9.27 -0.67
N LEU A 32 12.74 -8.26 -0.54
CA LEU A 32 12.04 -7.98 0.72
C LEU A 32 11.05 -9.09 1.07
N LEU A 33 10.25 -9.54 0.09
CA LEU A 33 9.33 -10.67 0.26
C LEU A 33 10.07 -11.94 0.67
N GLU A 34 11.15 -12.31 -0.02
CA GLU A 34 11.95 -13.50 0.26
C GLU A 34 12.65 -13.46 1.64
N SER A 35 12.81 -12.27 2.23
CA SER A 35 13.35 -12.11 3.59
C SER A 35 12.29 -12.11 4.69
N ALA A 36 11.02 -11.95 4.32
CA ALA A 36 9.93 -11.75 5.27
C ALA A 36 9.50 -13.02 6.00
N LYS A 37 9.06 -12.85 7.24
CA LYS A 37 8.49 -13.88 8.11
C LYS A 37 7.06 -13.51 8.50
N ILE A 38 6.12 -14.38 8.17
CA ILE A 38 4.69 -14.12 8.39
C ILE A 38 4.13 -15.14 9.38
N CYS A 39 3.26 -14.69 10.29
CA CYS A 39 2.49 -15.59 11.14
C CYS A 39 1.02 -15.56 10.69
N LEU A 40 0.42 -16.73 10.46
CA LEU A 40 -1.03 -16.87 10.31
C LEU A 40 -1.61 -17.41 11.62
N VAL A 41 -2.57 -16.70 12.19
CA VAL A 41 -3.36 -17.14 13.34
C VAL A 41 -4.73 -17.60 12.84
N ASN A 42 -5.06 -18.86 13.16
CA ASN A 42 -6.16 -19.68 12.63
C ASN A 42 -6.01 -20.03 11.14
N ALA A 43 -5.93 -21.33 10.85
CA ALA A 43 -5.88 -21.89 9.50
C ALA A 43 -7.29 -22.18 8.96
N THR A 44 -8.17 -21.18 8.96
CA THR A 44 -9.48 -21.27 8.30
C THR A 44 -9.33 -21.25 6.77
N GLY A 45 -10.41 -21.49 6.02
CA GLY A 45 -10.38 -21.39 4.55
C GLY A 45 -9.82 -20.05 4.07
N LEU A 46 -10.28 -18.95 4.68
CA LEU A 46 -9.79 -17.59 4.47
C LEU A 46 -8.31 -17.44 4.82
N GLY A 47 -7.89 -17.90 6.00
CA GLY A 47 -6.50 -17.80 6.45
C GLY A 47 -5.55 -18.51 5.47
N CYS A 48 -5.88 -19.73 5.07
CA CYS A 48 -5.09 -20.50 4.11
C CYS A 48 -5.09 -19.87 2.71
N GLU A 49 -6.21 -19.32 2.25
CA GLU A 49 -6.29 -18.59 0.99
C GLU A 49 -5.41 -17.32 0.99
N VAL A 50 -5.35 -16.59 2.11
CA VAL A 50 -4.43 -15.45 2.27
C VAL A 50 -2.99 -15.95 2.15
N LEU A 51 -2.65 -17.04 2.86
CA LEU A 51 -1.30 -17.59 2.88
C LEU A 51 -0.89 -18.15 1.51
N LYS A 52 -1.79 -18.77 0.76
CA LYS A 52 -1.59 -19.15 -0.65
C LYS A 52 -1.15 -17.94 -1.49
N GLY A 53 -1.82 -16.80 -1.31
CA GLY A 53 -1.50 -15.55 -1.98
C GLY A 53 -0.11 -14.98 -1.65
N LEU A 54 0.54 -15.47 -0.60
CA LEU A 54 1.88 -15.05 -0.15
C LEU A 54 2.95 -16.12 -0.45
N VAL A 55 2.62 -17.40 -0.31
CA VAL A 55 3.51 -18.51 -0.62
C VAL A 55 3.82 -18.57 -2.11
N LEU A 56 2.82 -18.36 -2.99
CA LEU A 56 3.03 -18.40 -4.45
C LEU A 56 4.01 -17.31 -4.93
N PRO A 57 3.94 -16.04 -4.48
CA PRO A 57 4.95 -15.03 -4.77
C PRO A 57 6.32 -15.24 -4.10
N GLY A 58 6.45 -16.21 -3.18
CA GLY A 58 7.73 -16.54 -2.56
C GLY A 58 8.10 -15.67 -1.37
N ILE A 59 7.22 -15.55 -0.36
CA ILE A 59 7.63 -15.06 0.96
C ILE A 59 8.75 -15.92 1.56
N GLY A 60 9.58 -15.35 2.43
CA GLY A 60 10.71 -16.09 3.01
C GLY A 60 10.29 -17.29 3.87
N SER A 61 9.37 -17.04 4.81
CA SER A 61 8.83 -18.10 5.66
C SER A 61 7.46 -17.74 6.22
N PHE A 62 6.68 -18.76 6.57
CA PHE A 62 5.43 -18.61 7.30
C PHE A 62 5.35 -19.58 8.49
N THR A 63 4.63 -19.17 9.53
CA THR A 63 4.27 -20.02 10.67
C THR A 63 2.78 -19.99 10.87
N ILE A 64 2.14 -21.16 10.95
CA ILE A 64 0.70 -21.28 11.24
C ILE A 64 0.51 -21.56 12.73
N VAL A 65 -0.29 -20.74 13.41
CA VAL A 65 -0.73 -20.93 14.80
C VAL A 65 -2.20 -21.29 14.77
N ASP A 66 -2.52 -22.54 15.08
CA ASP A 66 -3.90 -23.00 15.24
C ASP A 66 -3.93 -24.20 16.19
N GLY A 67 -4.72 -24.09 17.26
CA GLY A 67 -4.90 -25.15 18.26
C GLY A 67 -6.12 -26.05 17.98
N ASN A 68 -6.82 -25.85 16.86
CA ASN A 68 -7.97 -26.65 16.49
C ASN A 68 -7.58 -27.85 15.63
N VAL A 69 -8.46 -28.85 15.59
CA VAL A 69 -8.37 -29.99 14.69
C VAL A 69 -9.20 -29.77 13.43
N VAL A 70 -8.85 -30.45 12.35
CA VAL A 70 -9.65 -30.45 11.11
C VAL A 70 -11.00 -31.13 11.37
N THR A 71 -12.06 -30.45 10.98
CA THR A 71 -13.45 -30.89 11.05
C THR A 71 -13.99 -31.26 9.67
N GLU A 72 -15.18 -31.87 9.60
CA GLU A 72 -15.84 -32.14 8.31
C GLU A 72 -16.22 -30.85 7.56
N GLU A 73 -16.55 -29.78 8.29
CA GLU A 73 -16.87 -28.48 7.69
C GLU A 73 -15.66 -27.89 6.96
N ASP A 74 -14.46 -28.04 7.53
CA ASP A 74 -13.21 -27.56 6.91
C ASP A 74 -13.00 -28.19 5.52
N LEU A 75 -13.42 -29.46 5.30
CA LEU A 75 -13.31 -30.12 3.99
C LEU A 75 -14.13 -29.44 2.89
N GLY A 76 -15.22 -28.76 3.26
CA GLY A 76 -16.09 -28.08 2.31
C GLY A 76 -15.61 -26.69 1.91
N ILE A 77 -14.76 -26.06 2.73
CA ILE A 77 -14.40 -24.63 2.58
C ILE A 77 -12.91 -24.37 2.47
N ASN A 78 -12.06 -25.35 2.81
CA ASN A 78 -10.61 -25.18 2.86
C ASN A 78 -9.93 -26.15 1.88
N PHE A 79 -9.30 -25.59 0.85
CA PHE A 79 -8.58 -26.35 -0.18
C PHE A 79 -7.32 -27.04 0.38
N PHE A 80 -6.85 -26.63 1.57
CA PHE A 80 -5.62 -27.09 2.19
C PHE A 80 -5.86 -28.08 3.33
N VAL A 81 -6.93 -28.88 3.22
CA VAL A 81 -7.16 -30.07 4.05
C VAL A 81 -7.80 -31.16 3.21
N GLU A 82 -7.55 -32.41 3.57
CA GLU A 82 -8.17 -33.58 2.96
C GLU A 82 -9.00 -34.37 3.99
N ALA A 83 -9.88 -35.26 3.51
CA ALA A 83 -10.68 -36.12 4.39
C ALA A 83 -9.82 -36.99 5.32
N SER A 84 -8.58 -37.29 4.94
CA SER A 84 -7.60 -38.01 5.76
C SER A 84 -7.13 -37.21 6.98
N ASN A 85 -7.23 -35.87 6.94
CA ASN A 85 -6.78 -34.97 8.00
C ASN A 85 -7.82 -34.77 9.11
N VAL A 86 -9.08 -35.21 8.94
CA VAL A 86 -10.13 -35.02 9.95
C VAL A 86 -9.68 -35.57 11.32
N GLY A 87 -9.78 -34.74 12.35
CA GLY A 87 -9.32 -35.04 13.72
C GLY A 87 -7.82 -34.82 13.97
N GLN A 88 -7.04 -34.46 12.95
CA GLN A 88 -5.62 -34.09 13.08
C GLN A 88 -5.49 -32.58 13.28
N SER A 89 -4.31 -32.11 13.72
CA SER A 89 -4.02 -30.68 13.87
C SER A 89 -4.26 -29.94 12.55
N ARG A 90 -5.08 -28.89 12.61
CA ARG A 90 -5.37 -28.06 11.43
C ARG A 90 -4.13 -27.26 11.02
N ALA A 91 -3.34 -26.78 11.98
CA ALA A 91 -2.09 -26.07 11.70
C ALA A 91 -1.12 -26.92 10.88
N ALA A 92 -0.87 -28.16 11.33
CA ALA A 92 0.06 -29.06 10.65
C ALA A 92 -0.46 -29.50 9.27
N SER A 93 -1.75 -29.84 9.18
CA SER A 93 -2.36 -30.31 7.93
C SER A 93 -2.32 -29.24 6.84
N CYS A 94 -2.72 -28.00 7.17
CA CYS A 94 -2.68 -26.89 6.23
C CYS A 94 -1.26 -26.48 5.87
N MET A 95 -0.33 -26.46 6.83
CA MET A 95 1.07 -26.12 6.57
C MET A 95 1.68 -27.06 5.52
N GLN A 96 1.44 -28.37 5.64
CA GLN A 96 1.96 -29.36 4.70
C GLN A 96 1.54 -29.06 3.26
N LEU A 97 0.24 -28.86 3.01
CA LEU A 97 -0.27 -28.62 1.66
C LEU A 97 0.11 -27.23 1.12
N LEU A 98 0.22 -26.22 1.99
CA LEU A 98 0.72 -24.89 1.60
C LEU A 98 2.20 -24.94 1.20
N GLN A 99 3.02 -25.72 1.91
CA GLN A 99 4.45 -25.89 1.62
C GLN A 99 4.71 -26.49 0.23
N GLU A 100 3.79 -27.31 -0.29
CA GLU A 100 3.88 -27.90 -1.63
C GLU A 100 3.79 -26.86 -2.75
N LEU A 101 3.14 -25.72 -2.51
CA LEU A 101 2.96 -24.66 -3.52
C LEU A 101 4.29 -24.03 -3.94
N ASN A 102 5.26 -23.96 -3.03
CA ASN A 102 6.52 -23.28 -3.29
C ASN A 102 7.68 -23.80 -2.42
N SER A 103 8.60 -24.56 -3.03
CA SER A 103 9.80 -25.08 -2.35
C SER A 103 10.81 -24.02 -1.92
N ASP A 104 10.66 -22.76 -2.38
CA ASP A 104 11.52 -21.65 -1.96
C ASP A 104 11.09 -21.03 -0.62
N VAL A 105 9.90 -21.38 -0.13
CA VAL A 105 9.30 -20.84 1.09
C VAL A 105 9.46 -21.85 2.22
N ASN A 106 9.75 -21.39 3.43
CA ASN A 106 9.83 -22.27 4.60
C ASN A 106 8.56 -22.17 5.44
N GLY A 107 7.79 -23.26 5.54
CA GLY A 107 6.61 -23.39 6.38
C GLY A 107 6.92 -24.04 7.72
N ASP A 108 6.27 -23.55 8.77
CA ASP A 108 6.27 -24.13 10.12
C ASP A 108 4.87 -24.05 10.73
N CYS A 109 4.61 -24.80 11.80
CA CYS A 109 3.33 -24.80 12.50
C CYS A 109 3.48 -24.94 14.01
N VAL A 110 2.56 -24.30 14.75
CA VAL A 110 2.41 -24.40 16.19
C VAL A 110 0.99 -24.85 16.50
N ASP A 111 0.88 -26.08 17.02
CA ASP A 111 -0.39 -26.71 17.42
C ASP A 111 -0.83 -26.25 18.81
N GLU A 112 -1.01 -24.93 18.97
CA GLU A 112 -1.46 -24.30 20.20
C GLU A 112 -2.42 -23.15 19.87
N SER A 113 -3.36 -22.87 20.78
CA SER A 113 -4.26 -21.73 20.61
C SER A 113 -3.51 -20.40 20.79
N VAL A 114 -3.98 -19.36 20.10
CA VAL A 114 -3.44 -18.00 20.26
C VAL A 114 -3.51 -17.53 21.72
N ASP A 115 -4.58 -17.87 22.44
CA ASP A 115 -4.75 -17.50 23.85
C ASP A 115 -3.67 -18.13 24.73
N TYR A 116 -3.30 -19.39 24.46
CA TYR A 116 -2.23 -20.06 25.20
C TYR A 116 -0.87 -19.41 24.90
N ILE A 117 -0.60 -19.08 23.64
CA ILE A 117 0.65 -18.38 23.27
C ILE A 117 0.72 -17.01 23.93
N LEU A 118 -0.36 -16.22 23.89
CA LEU A 118 -0.40 -14.89 24.52
C LEU A 118 -0.21 -14.96 26.03
N ALA A 119 -0.78 -15.96 26.70
CA ALA A 119 -0.65 -16.14 28.14
C ALA A 119 0.74 -16.60 28.60
N ASN A 120 1.42 -17.44 27.80
CA ASN A 120 2.65 -18.12 28.23
C ASN A 120 3.91 -17.60 27.53
N ARG A 121 3.78 -17.06 26.31
CA ARG A 121 4.87 -16.70 25.39
C ARG A 121 4.52 -15.44 24.55
N PRO A 122 4.18 -14.29 25.16
CA PRO A 122 3.72 -13.11 24.42
C PRO A 122 4.73 -12.57 23.39
N ALA A 123 6.03 -12.65 23.70
CA ALA A 123 7.12 -12.25 22.80
C ALA A 123 7.31 -13.19 21.58
N PHE A 124 6.51 -14.24 21.45
CA PHE A 124 6.52 -15.12 20.28
C PHE A 124 6.31 -14.31 18.99
N PHE A 125 5.36 -13.36 19.02
CA PHE A 125 4.97 -12.61 17.83
C PHE A 125 5.97 -11.53 17.40
N ASP A 126 6.91 -11.15 18.27
CA ASP A 126 7.94 -10.13 17.98
C ASP A 126 8.88 -10.56 16.84
N ASN A 127 8.87 -11.85 16.48
CA ASN A 127 9.75 -12.44 15.46
C ASN A 127 9.20 -12.36 14.03
N PHE A 128 8.00 -11.81 13.83
CA PHE A 128 7.34 -11.73 12.53
C PHE A 128 7.27 -10.30 12.01
N ASP A 129 7.38 -10.16 10.69
CA ASP A 129 7.25 -8.87 10.01
C ASP A 129 5.78 -8.45 9.88
N VAL A 130 4.88 -9.43 9.76
CA VAL A 130 3.42 -9.23 9.74
C VAL A 130 2.73 -10.44 10.38
N VAL A 131 1.71 -10.19 11.19
CA VAL A 131 0.78 -11.21 11.67
C VAL A 131 -0.55 -11.06 10.95
N ILE A 132 -1.10 -12.17 10.48
CA ILE A 132 -2.39 -12.28 9.83
C ILE A 132 -3.28 -13.08 10.76
N ALA A 133 -4.51 -12.63 11.00
CA ALA A 133 -5.47 -13.37 11.79
C ALA A 133 -6.78 -13.53 11.02
N SER A 134 -7.38 -14.72 11.05
CA SER A 134 -8.68 -14.98 10.41
C SER A 134 -9.74 -15.46 11.40
N ASN A 135 -10.95 -14.89 11.29
CA ASN A 135 -12.14 -15.31 12.03
C ASN A 135 -11.90 -15.58 13.54
N LEU A 136 -11.10 -14.72 14.20
CA LEU A 136 -10.88 -14.80 15.63
C LEU A 136 -12.13 -14.37 16.40
N ASN A 137 -12.29 -14.91 17.61
CA ASN A 137 -13.24 -14.35 18.55
C ASN A 137 -12.74 -12.99 19.09
N GLU A 138 -13.66 -12.19 19.60
CA GLU A 138 -13.38 -10.84 20.08
C GLU A 138 -12.27 -10.81 21.16
N ASN A 139 -12.35 -11.67 22.17
CA ASN A 139 -11.39 -11.67 23.28
C ASN A 139 -9.96 -11.96 22.79
N SER A 140 -9.77 -13.00 21.99
CA SER A 140 -8.45 -13.34 21.42
C SER A 140 -7.93 -12.24 20.50
N LEU A 141 -8.80 -11.64 19.67
CA LEU A 141 -8.44 -10.53 18.78
C LEU A 141 -7.94 -9.31 19.57
N LEU A 142 -8.63 -8.93 20.65
CA LEU A 142 -8.25 -7.79 21.47
C LEU A 142 -6.91 -8.00 22.18
N GLN A 143 -6.67 -9.19 22.71
CA GLN A 143 -5.40 -9.53 23.35
C GLN A 143 -4.25 -9.53 22.33
N LEU A 144 -4.45 -10.14 21.16
CA LEU A 144 -3.47 -10.14 20.07
C LEU A 144 -3.19 -8.73 19.57
N SER A 145 -4.24 -7.92 19.34
CA SER A 145 -4.15 -6.52 18.92
C SER A 145 -3.27 -5.70 19.85
N ASN A 146 -3.51 -5.79 21.17
CA ASN A 146 -2.71 -5.07 22.16
C ASN A 146 -1.25 -5.53 22.17
N CYS A 147 -1.01 -6.84 22.15
CA CYS A 147 0.34 -7.41 22.12
C CYS A 147 1.15 -6.90 20.92
N LEU A 148 0.58 -7.01 19.72
CA LEU A 148 1.25 -6.63 18.47
C LEU A 148 1.42 -5.11 18.35
N TRP A 149 0.47 -4.32 18.85
CA TRP A 149 0.61 -2.87 18.89
C TRP A 149 1.83 -2.48 19.70
N GLU A 150 1.98 -2.99 20.93
CA GLU A 150 3.14 -2.67 21.78
C GLU A 150 4.46 -3.13 21.16
N ALA A 151 4.50 -4.31 20.55
CA ALA A 151 5.66 -4.83 19.82
C ALA A 151 5.96 -4.10 18.50
N ASN A 152 5.06 -3.21 18.03
CA ASN A 152 5.14 -2.54 16.73
C ASN A 152 5.18 -3.54 15.55
N VAL A 153 4.42 -4.64 15.68
CA VAL A 153 4.22 -5.65 14.64
C VAL A 153 2.88 -5.38 13.93
N PRO A 154 2.87 -5.19 12.59
CA PRO A 154 1.64 -5.05 11.81
C PRO A 154 0.69 -6.25 11.98
N LEU A 155 -0.60 -5.96 12.15
CA LEU A 155 -1.67 -6.98 12.18
C LEU A 155 -2.64 -6.74 11.01
N VAL A 156 -2.87 -7.78 10.21
CA VAL A 156 -3.90 -7.84 9.18
C VAL A 156 -4.99 -8.80 9.65
N TYR A 157 -6.11 -8.27 10.11
CA TYR A 157 -7.24 -9.07 10.54
C TYR A 157 -8.24 -9.23 9.40
N CYS A 158 -8.55 -10.47 9.03
CA CYS A 158 -9.45 -10.81 7.94
C CYS A 158 -10.68 -11.55 8.48
N ARG A 159 -11.83 -11.27 7.88
CA ARG A 159 -13.06 -11.95 8.24
C ARG A 159 -13.90 -12.34 7.04
N SER A 160 -14.52 -13.51 7.12
CA SER A 160 -15.60 -13.93 6.22
C SER A 160 -16.76 -14.48 7.04
N LEU A 161 -17.97 -14.03 6.72
CA LEU A 161 -19.22 -14.49 7.31
C LEU A 161 -20.30 -14.49 6.22
N GLY A 162 -20.71 -15.67 5.75
CA GLY A 162 -21.60 -15.81 4.60
C GLY A 162 -21.07 -15.05 3.38
N PHE A 163 -21.88 -14.13 2.86
CA PHE A 163 -21.49 -13.25 1.74
C PHE A 163 -20.74 -11.98 2.16
N PHE A 164 -20.42 -11.80 3.45
CA PHE A 164 -19.71 -10.63 3.93
C PHE A 164 -18.23 -10.92 4.13
N GLY A 165 -17.41 -9.93 3.78
CA GLY A 165 -15.97 -9.99 3.93
C GLY A 165 -15.40 -8.69 4.50
N SER A 166 -14.33 -8.78 5.29
CA SER A 166 -13.63 -7.59 5.77
C SER A 166 -12.13 -7.80 5.96
N ILE A 167 -11.38 -6.69 5.86
CA ILE A 167 -9.95 -6.61 6.17
C ILE A 167 -9.74 -5.40 7.06
N ARG A 168 -8.97 -5.56 8.13
CA ARG A 168 -8.63 -4.51 9.08
C ARG A 168 -7.11 -4.45 9.28
N LEU A 169 -6.51 -3.32 8.90
CA LEU A 169 -5.05 -3.09 9.00
C LEU A 169 -4.64 -2.30 10.24
N GLN A 170 -4.05 -2.97 11.23
CA GLN A 170 -3.48 -2.32 12.39
C GLN A 170 -1.98 -2.08 12.19
N ILE A 171 -1.60 -0.81 11.98
CA ILE A 171 -0.21 -0.41 11.77
C ILE A 171 0.03 0.93 12.46
N LYS A 172 1.00 1.00 13.39
CA LYS A 172 1.37 2.26 14.07
C LYS A 172 1.84 3.33 13.08
N GLU A 173 2.80 2.95 12.23
CA GLU A 173 3.36 3.83 11.21
C GLU A 173 3.97 3.02 10.07
N HIS A 174 3.49 3.26 8.84
CA HIS A 174 4.00 2.69 7.61
C HIS A 174 4.50 3.79 6.68
N CYS A 175 5.74 3.68 6.22
CA CYS A 175 6.39 4.67 5.37
C CYS A 175 6.55 4.10 3.96
N VAL A 176 5.83 4.67 3.01
CA VAL A 176 5.83 4.26 1.60
C VAL A 176 6.80 5.14 0.82
N VAL A 177 7.75 4.51 0.13
CA VAL A 177 8.70 5.21 -0.75
C VAL A 177 8.20 5.16 -2.19
N GLU A 178 7.93 3.97 -2.72
CA GLU A 178 7.46 3.77 -4.08
C GLU A 178 5.93 3.64 -4.10
N SER A 179 5.23 4.76 -4.19
CA SER A 179 3.77 4.75 -4.17
C SER A 179 3.13 4.23 -5.47
N HIS A 180 3.91 4.11 -6.55
CA HIS A 180 3.47 3.69 -7.90
C HIS A 180 2.13 4.32 -8.34
N PRO A 181 2.08 5.65 -8.51
CA PRO A 181 0.85 6.31 -8.94
C PRO A 181 0.49 5.91 -10.39
N ASP A 182 -0.78 5.60 -10.63
CA ASP A 182 -1.26 5.23 -11.98
C ASP A 182 -0.92 6.29 -13.05
N ASN A 183 -0.99 7.56 -12.66
CA ASN A 183 -0.66 8.69 -13.52
C ASN A 183 0.41 9.56 -12.87
N ALA A 184 1.67 9.30 -13.23
CA ALA A 184 2.79 10.11 -12.77
C ALA A 184 2.89 11.42 -13.57
N GLN A 185 3.05 12.53 -12.86
CA GLN A 185 3.43 13.80 -13.47
C GLN A 185 4.95 13.86 -13.64
N TYR A 186 5.42 14.14 -14.84
CA TYR A 186 6.85 14.25 -15.14
C TYR A 186 7.43 15.59 -14.67
N ASP A 187 8.57 15.54 -14.00
CA ASP A 187 9.31 16.73 -13.58
C ASP A 187 10.20 17.26 -14.71
N LEU A 188 9.63 18.14 -15.54
CA LEU A 188 10.29 18.64 -16.75
C LEU A 188 11.14 19.90 -16.51
N ARG A 189 11.06 20.55 -15.34
CA ARG A 189 11.85 21.76 -15.02
C ARG A 189 11.81 22.90 -16.04
N LEU A 190 10.75 23.03 -16.84
CA LEU A 190 10.63 24.13 -17.82
C LEU A 190 10.60 25.52 -17.17
N GLU A 191 9.92 25.64 -16.02
CA GLU A 191 9.77 26.91 -15.31
C GLU A 191 11.07 27.34 -14.61
N GLN A 192 11.87 26.37 -14.15
CA GLN A 192 13.13 26.59 -13.44
C GLN A 192 14.19 25.60 -13.93
N PRO A 193 14.71 25.78 -15.16
CA PRO A 193 15.69 24.86 -15.73
C PRO A 193 17.02 25.02 -15.02
N PHE A 194 17.63 23.89 -14.64
CA PHE A 194 19.00 23.83 -14.13
C PHE A 194 20.01 24.18 -15.24
N ASP A 195 21.22 24.56 -14.87
CA ASP A 195 22.16 25.20 -15.81
C ASP A 195 22.47 24.37 -17.05
N THR A 196 22.65 23.06 -16.90
CA THR A 196 22.93 22.16 -18.03
C THR A 196 21.73 22.05 -18.98
N LEU A 197 20.53 21.96 -18.43
CA LEU A 197 19.29 21.96 -19.22
C LEU A 197 19.10 23.30 -19.93
N ARG A 198 19.30 24.42 -19.23
CA ARG A 198 19.18 25.77 -19.82
C ARG A 198 20.10 25.94 -21.04
N LYS A 199 21.37 25.56 -20.89
CA LYS A 199 22.35 25.60 -22.00
C LYS A 199 21.90 24.74 -23.18
N HIS A 200 21.36 23.56 -22.92
CA HIS A 200 20.87 22.67 -23.98
C HIS A 200 19.62 23.24 -24.68
N LEU A 201 18.67 23.78 -23.90
CA LEU A 201 17.46 24.43 -24.42
C LEU A 201 17.78 25.65 -25.29
N GLU A 202 18.82 26.41 -24.96
CA GLU A 202 19.24 27.61 -25.70
C GLU A 202 20.09 27.27 -26.93
N ALA A 203 20.92 26.23 -26.86
CA ALA A 203 21.83 25.86 -27.95
C ALA A 203 21.14 25.06 -29.08
N THR A 204 19.99 24.44 -28.82
CA THR A 204 19.38 23.51 -29.78
C THR A 204 18.47 24.23 -30.77
N THR A 205 18.74 24.03 -32.06
CA THR A 205 17.86 24.48 -33.14
C THR A 205 16.63 23.58 -33.23
N ILE A 206 15.44 24.17 -33.22
CA ILE A 206 14.18 23.41 -33.31
C ILE A 206 13.96 22.89 -34.74
N THR A 207 13.75 21.59 -34.85
CA THR A 207 13.42 20.88 -36.11
C THR A 207 12.24 19.92 -35.88
N ASN A 208 11.75 19.28 -36.94
CA ASN A 208 10.70 18.25 -36.82
C ASN A 208 11.17 16.93 -36.19
N LYS A 209 12.45 16.80 -35.84
CA LYS A 209 13.04 15.58 -35.24
C LYS A 209 13.46 15.76 -33.79
N VAL A 210 13.33 16.96 -33.21
CA VAL A 210 13.70 17.17 -31.81
C VAL A 210 12.57 16.78 -30.85
N PRO A 211 12.88 16.39 -29.60
CA PRO A 211 11.87 16.10 -28.59
C PRO A 211 10.89 17.27 -28.41
N TRP A 212 9.61 16.96 -28.21
CA TRP A 212 8.55 17.96 -28.06
C TRP A 212 8.82 18.96 -26.94
N LEU A 213 9.60 18.57 -25.92
CA LEU A 213 10.02 19.45 -24.83
C LEU A 213 10.79 20.69 -25.35
N LEU A 214 11.66 20.50 -26.36
CA LEU A 214 12.43 21.60 -26.95
C LEU A 214 11.53 22.54 -27.75
N VAL A 215 10.57 21.95 -28.50
CA VAL A 215 9.53 22.69 -29.22
C VAL A 215 8.74 23.55 -28.23
N LEU A 216 8.22 22.93 -27.16
CA LEU A 216 7.44 23.62 -26.14
C LEU A 216 8.24 24.75 -25.48
N ASN A 217 9.51 24.52 -25.14
CA ASN A 217 10.35 25.53 -24.52
C ASN A 217 10.51 26.78 -25.41
N LYS A 218 10.68 26.62 -26.73
CA LYS A 218 10.78 27.76 -27.66
C LYS A 218 9.54 28.67 -27.54
N TYR A 219 8.35 28.11 -27.67
CA TYR A 219 7.11 28.89 -27.66
C TYR A 219 6.76 29.39 -26.25
N TYR A 220 7.05 28.61 -25.22
CA TYR A 220 6.93 29.04 -23.83
C TYR A 220 7.81 30.28 -23.57
N LYS A 221 9.08 30.29 -23.99
CA LYS A 221 9.97 31.45 -23.83
C LYS A 221 9.48 32.68 -24.58
N GLN A 222 8.98 32.50 -25.80
CA GLN A 222 8.35 33.59 -26.55
C GLN A 222 7.15 34.16 -25.79
N TRP A 223 6.26 33.29 -25.30
CA TRP A 223 5.11 33.70 -24.51
C TRP A 223 5.53 34.43 -23.21
N GLN A 224 6.59 33.97 -22.54
CA GLN A 224 7.14 34.66 -21.36
C GLN A 224 7.61 36.08 -21.70
N LEU A 225 8.29 36.27 -22.84
CA LEU A 225 8.73 37.60 -23.28
C LEU A 225 7.54 38.55 -23.52
N GLU A 226 6.46 38.05 -24.10
CA GLU A 226 5.22 38.82 -24.34
C GLU A 226 4.44 39.11 -23.05
N ASN A 227 4.64 38.32 -21.99
CA ASN A 227 3.86 38.38 -20.74
C ASN A 227 4.70 38.77 -19.50
N ASN A 228 5.76 39.57 -19.69
CA ASN A 228 6.61 40.09 -18.61
C ASN A 228 7.25 39.00 -17.72
N GLY A 229 7.66 37.89 -18.32
CA GLY A 229 8.35 36.80 -17.62
C GLY A 229 7.48 35.93 -16.72
N LYS A 230 6.15 36.05 -16.79
CA LYS A 230 5.21 35.23 -16.00
C LYS A 230 5.18 33.77 -16.47
N ASN A 231 4.62 32.88 -15.65
CA ASN A 231 4.32 31.49 -16.01
C ASN A 231 2.82 31.32 -16.31
N PRO A 232 2.45 30.44 -17.25
CA PRO A 232 1.05 30.20 -17.60
C PRO A 232 0.34 29.46 -16.46
N SER A 233 -0.63 30.13 -15.85
CA SER A 233 -1.35 29.68 -14.66
C SER A 233 -2.74 29.13 -14.97
N ASN A 234 -3.42 29.70 -15.97
CA ASN A 234 -4.82 29.39 -16.27
C ASN A 234 -5.00 28.80 -17.67
N TYR A 235 -6.19 28.23 -17.91
CA TYR A 235 -6.53 27.60 -19.19
C TYR A 235 -6.39 28.55 -20.39
N LYS A 236 -6.69 29.84 -20.21
CA LYS A 236 -6.62 30.84 -21.28
C LYS A 236 -5.17 31.10 -21.69
N GLU A 237 -4.27 31.28 -20.73
CA GLU A 237 -2.83 31.45 -20.96
C GLU A 237 -2.21 30.21 -21.61
N LYS A 238 -2.54 29.02 -21.11
CA LYS A 238 -2.12 27.75 -21.74
C LYS A 238 -2.66 27.61 -23.17
N SER A 239 -3.86 28.13 -23.45
CA SER A 239 -4.42 28.11 -24.81
C SER A 239 -3.64 29.00 -25.78
N GLN A 240 -3.13 30.14 -25.32
CA GLN A 240 -2.30 31.01 -26.16
C GLN A 240 -1.02 30.30 -26.61
N ILE A 241 -0.34 29.58 -25.72
CA ILE A 241 0.86 28.80 -26.07
C ILE A 241 0.51 27.73 -27.13
N ARG A 242 -0.62 27.02 -26.96
CA ARG A 242 -1.09 26.03 -27.94
C ARG A 242 -1.34 26.66 -29.32
N GLU A 243 -1.93 27.85 -29.36
CA GLU A 243 -2.19 28.59 -30.60
C GLU A 243 -0.88 29.06 -31.26
N MET A 244 0.09 29.53 -30.49
CA MET A 244 1.42 29.90 -30.98
C MET A 244 2.11 28.71 -31.66
N ILE A 245 2.08 27.53 -31.01
CA ILE A 245 2.65 26.30 -31.59
C ILE A 245 1.92 25.93 -32.89
N ARG A 246 0.58 25.92 -32.88
CA ARG A 246 -0.23 25.56 -34.07
C ARG A 246 -0.01 26.48 -35.26
N LYS A 247 0.26 27.76 -35.01
CA LYS A 247 0.44 28.76 -36.08
C LYS A 247 1.72 28.52 -36.88
N ASP A 248 2.77 28.06 -36.20
CA ASP A 248 4.08 27.81 -36.81
C ASP A 248 4.26 26.35 -37.28
N MET A 249 3.35 25.46 -36.87
CA MET A 249 3.34 24.04 -37.25
C MET A 249 2.99 23.87 -38.74
N SER A 250 3.80 23.08 -39.45
CA SER A 250 3.50 22.64 -40.83
C SER A 250 2.59 21.41 -40.83
N ASN A 251 2.14 20.96 -42.01
CA ASN A 251 1.43 19.68 -42.10
C ASN A 251 2.40 18.53 -41.74
N ASP A 252 1.98 17.61 -40.88
CA ASP A 252 2.68 16.37 -40.47
C ASP A 252 3.91 16.53 -39.54
N GLU A 253 3.82 17.37 -38.49
CA GLU A 253 4.85 17.48 -37.44
C GLU A 253 4.38 16.90 -36.08
N GLU A 254 4.58 15.59 -35.89
CA GLU A 254 4.12 14.86 -34.69
C GLU A 254 4.65 15.44 -33.37
N ASN A 255 5.91 15.89 -33.33
CA ASN A 255 6.51 16.48 -32.13
C ASN A 255 5.86 17.82 -31.73
N TYR A 256 5.30 18.59 -32.68
CA TYR A 256 4.52 19.79 -32.39
C TYR A 256 3.14 19.43 -31.82
N GLU A 257 2.49 18.40 -32.35
CA GLU A 257 1.23 17.90 -31.82
C GLU A 257 1.37 17.39 -30.38
N GLU A 258 2.44 16.65 -30.10
CA GLU A 258 2.80 16.22 -28.74
C GLU A 258 3.04 17.43 -27.82
N ALA A 259 3.77 18.45 -28.27
CA ALA A 259 4.00 19.67 -27.50
C ALA A 259 2.69 20.37 -27.13
N ILE A 260 1.73 20.47 -28.06
CA ILE A 260 0.39 21.04 -27.83
C ILE A 260 -0.38 20.26 -26.77
N LYS A 261 -0.34 18.93 -26.82
CA LYS A 261 -0.98 18.05 -25.82
C LYS A 261 -0.33 18.22 -24.44
N ALA A 262 1.00 18.33 -24.40
CA ALA A 262 1.77 18.42 -23.18
C ALA A 262 1.64 19.76 -22.43
N VAL A 263 1.21 20.86 -23.07
CA VAL A 263 1.05 22.18 -22.41
C VAL A 263 0.26 22.10 -21.10
N ASN A 264 -0.72 21.20 -20.99
CA ASN A 264 -1.53 21.10 -19.78
C ASN A 264 -0.76 20.52 -18.59
N THR A 265 0.17 19.60 -18.83
CA THR A 265 0.88 18.80 -17.82
C THR A 265 2.35 19.17 -17.62
N ALA A 266 2.93 19.92 -18.56
CA ALA A 266 4.37 20.20 -18.62
C ALA A 266 4.89 21.23 -17.59
N PHE A 267 3.99 21.95 -16.93
CA PHE A 267 4.30 22.94 -15.89
C PHE A 267 4.10 22.32 -14.50
N THR A 268 4.54 23.00 -13.45
CA THR A 268 4.53 22.60 -12.02
C THR A 268 5.59 21.57 -11.59
N GLY A 269 6.61 21.37 -12.44
CA GLY A 269 7.73 20.47 -12.16
C GLY A 269 8.50 20.85 -10.88
N GLY A 270 8.74 19.85 -10.02
CA GLY A 270 9.54 19.98 -8.81
C GLY A 270 8.84 20.65 -7.61
N SER A 271 7.57 21.01 -7.74
CA SER A 271 6.77 21.56 -6.64
C SER A 271 6.62 20.55 -5.50
N ILE A 272 6.65 21.03 -4.24
CA ILE A 272 6.56 20.17 -3.05
C ILE A 272 5.08 19.83 -2.76
N PRO A 273 4.68 18.54 -2.84
CA PRO A 273 3.32 18.11 -2.56
C PRO A 273 2.92 18.30 -1.09
N SER A 274 1.62 18.38 -0.80
CA SER A 274 1.11 18.61 0.56
C SER A 274 1.47 17.49 1.54
N ASN A 275 1.43 16.23 1.09
CA ASN A 275 1.88 15.06 1.85
C ASN A 275 3.36 15.14 2.23
N LEU A 276 4.20 15.69 1.37
CA LEU A 276 5.62 15.83 1.70
C LEU A 276 5.87 16.99 2.67
N LYS A 277 5.07 18.07 2.57
CA LYS A 277 5.11 19.16 3.57
C LYS A 277 4.77 18.64 4.96
N SER A 278 3.71 17.83 5.10
CA SER A 278 3.36 17.24 6.40
C SER A 278 4.47 16.33 6.93
N ILE A 279 5.13 15.53 6.08
CA ILE A 279 6.31 14.73 6.46
C ILE A 279 7.45 15.61 6.98
N PHE A 280 7.73 16.75 6.35
CA PHE A 280 8.78 17.69 6.80
C PHE A 280 8.44 18.46 8.08
N GLU A 281 7.15 18.55 8.41
CA GLU A 281 6.65 19.19 9.62
C GLU A 281 6.46 18.21 10.77
N ASP A 282 6.51 16.90 10.49
CA ASP A 282 6.37 15.83 11.46
C ASP A 282 7.45 15.85 12.54
N GLU A 283 7.10 15.50 13.77
CA GLU A 283 8.04 15.42 14.88
C GLU A 283 9.14 14.38 14.62
N ALA A 284 8.81 13.26 13.96
CA ALA A 284 9.76 12.22 13.61
C ALA A 284 10.82 12.70 12.60
N CYS A 285 10.50 13.70 11.78
CA CYS A 285 11.45 14.36 10.88
C CYS A 285 12.22 15.50 11.57
N ARG A 286 11.54 16.27 12.43
CA ARG A 286 12.14 17.43 13.11
C ARG A 286 13.17 17.00 14.14
N ASN A 287 12.82 16.01 14.97
CA ASN A 287 13.56 15.60 16.16
C ASN A 287 14.11 14.18 16.00
N LEU A 288 15.17 14.05 15.20
CA LEU A 288 15.84 12.75 15.01
C LEU A 288 16.57 12.31 16.28
N ASN A 289 16.59 10.99 16.50
CA ASN A 289 17.28 10.33 17.59
C ASN A 289 17.86 8.98 17.12
N LYS A 290 18.48 8.22 18.02
CA LYS A 290 19.12 6.94 17.68
C LYS A 290 18.14 5.83 17.28
N GLN A 291 16.87 5.99 17.60
CA GLN A 291 15.79 5.06 17.25
C GLN A 291 15.04 5.48 15.96
N SER A 292 15.39 6.62 15.36
CA SER A 292 14.75 7.10 14.14
C SER A 292 14.96 6.13 12.98
N LYS A 293 13.86 5.78 12.29
CA LYS A 293 13.90 4.93 11.10
C LYS A 293 14.70 5.61 9.97
N PRO A 294 15.37 4.84 9.09
CA PRO A 294 16.09 5.37 7.93
C PRO A 294 15.26 6.32 7.06
N PHE A 295 13.96 6.06 6.90
CA PHE A 295 13.02 6.92 6.18
C PHE A 295 13.05 8.37 6.69
N TRP A 296 12.96 8.57 8.01
CA TRP A 296 12.91 9.90 8.62
C TRP A 296 14.24 10.64 8.52
N ILE A 297 15.36 9.91 8.59
CA ILE A 297 16.70 10.45 8.36
C ILE A 297 16.83 10.96 6.91
N MET A 298 16.39 10.16 5.93
CA MET A 298 16.38 10.56 4.52
C MET A 298 15.42 11.73 4.27
N ALA A 299 14.25 11.76 4.90
CA ALA A 299 13.30 12.86 4.79
C ALA A 299 13.89 14.18 5.32
N LYS A 300 14.61 14.14 6.44
CA LYS A 300 15.31 15.31 6.99
C LYS A 300 16.43 15.79 6.07
N ALA A 301 17.26 14.87 5.57
CA ALA A 301 18.31 15.19 4.60
C ALA A 301 17.75 15.80 3.30
N LEU A 302 16.64 15.24 2.81
CA LEU A 302 15.92 15.75 1.65
C LEU A 302 15.40 17.18 1.89
N LYS A 303 14.78 17.44 3.05
CA LYS A 303 14.35 18.78 3.44
C LYS A 303 15.51 19.78 3.43
N GLU A 304 16.64 19.41 4.02
CA GLU A 304 17.82 20.27 4.05
C GLU A 304 18.40 20.54 2.67
N PHE A 305 18.36 19.56 1.76
CA PHE A 305 18.76 19.75 0.36
C PHE A 305 17.84 20.73 -0.36
N ILE A 306 16.53 20.56 -0.21
CA ILE A 306 15.52 21.44 -0.80
C ILE A 306 15.74 22.89 -0.33
N GLU A 307 15.91 23.10 0.97
CA GLU A 307 16.01 24.43 1.57
C GLU A 307 17.35 25.13 1.31
N LYS A 308 18.47 24.39 1.37
CA LYS A 308 19.82 24.98 1.32
C LYS A 308 20.47 24.93 -0.05
N ASP A 309 20.21 23.87 -0.82
CA ASP A 309 21.02 23.55 -2.01
C ASP A 309 20.21 23.58 -3.32
N ASN A 310 18.87 23.49 -3.26
CA ASN A 310 18.02 23.31 -4.45
C ASN A 310 16.87 24.32 -4.58
N ASN A 311 17.03 25.51 -3.99
CA ASN A 311 16.13 26.66 -4.16
C ASN A 311 14.65 26.37 -3.85
N GLY A 312 14.36 25.49 -2.90
CA GLY A 312 12.99 25.15 -2.51
C GLY A 312 12.29 24.16 -3.45
N ILE A 313 13.03 23.49 -4.33
CA ILE A 313 12.50 22.51 -5.29
C ILE A 313 12.96 21.10 -4.90
N LEU A 314 12.14 20.09 -5.21
CA LEU A 314 12.51 18.68 -5.03
C LEU A 314 13.76 18.29 -5.82
N PRO A 315 14.48 17.22 -5.46
CA PRO A 315 15.48 16.61 -6.34
C PRO A 315 14.81 16.12 -7.63
N LEU A 316 15.55 16.15 -8.73
CA LEU A 316 15.05 15.68 -10.01
C LEU A 316 14.87 14.15 -10.00
N SER A 317 13.75 13.65 -10.53
CA SER A 317 13.53 12.19 -10.65
C SER A 317 14.42 11.53 -11.70
N GLY A 318 14.85 12.30 -12.70
CA GLY A 318 15.66 11.83 -13.82
C GLY A 318 14.87 11.03 -14.88
N VAL A 319 13.53 10.97 -14.75
CA VAL A 319 12.64 10.24 -15.66
C VAL A 319 11.96 11.23 -16.61
N LEU A 320 12.03 10.94 -17.91
CA LEU A 320 11.31 11.67 -18.95
C LEU A 320 10.26 10.75 -19.60
N PRO A 321 9.14 11.32 -20.10
CA PRO A 321 8.23 10.56 -20.94
C PRO A 321 8.90 10.19 -22.26
N ASP A 322 8.29 9.25 -22.97
CA ASP A 322 8.63 9.03 -24.37
C ASP A 322 8.25 10.27 -25.21
N MET A 323 9.03 10.54 -26.25
CA MET A 323 8.87 11.72 -27.10
C MET A 323 9.24 11.39 -28.53
N THR A 324 8.37 11.74 -29.48
CA THR A 324 8.67 11.55 -30.90
C THR A 324 9.85 12.43 -31.32
N SER A 325 10.99 11.80 -31.59
CA SER A 325 12.25 12.47 -31.90
C SER A 325 13.30 11.51 -32.47
N ASP A 326 14.41 12.04 -32.98
CA ASP A 326 15.57 11.21 -33.32
C ASP A 326 16.26 10.68 -32.04
N THR A 327 16.87 9.50 -32.19
CA THR A 327 17.47 8.76 -31.08
C THR A 327 18.59 9.54 -30.38
N GLU A 328 19.38 10.34 -31.13
CA GLU A 328 20.52 11.07 -30.56
C GLU A 328 20.03 12.24 -29.69
N SER A 329 19.09 13.03 -30.19
CA SER A 329 18.48 14.14 -29.47
C SER A 329 17.78 13.68 -28.20
N TYR A 330 17.00 12.58 -28.26
CA TYR A 330 16.32 12.05 -27.08
C TYR A 330 17.31 11.52 -26.02
N ILE A 331 18.30 10.72 -26.43
CA ILE A 331 19.29 10.17 -25.50
C ILE A 331 20.12 11.28 -24.85
N ASN A 332 20.49 12.33 -25.61
CA ASN A 332 21.20 13.47 -25.06
C ASN A 332 20.38 14.18 -23.97
N LEU A 333 19.11 14.50 -24.26
CA LEU A 333 18.20 15.09 -23.29
C LEU A 333 18.01 14.19 -22.05
N GLN A 334 17.79 12.90 -22.26
CA GLN A 334 17.65 11.93 -21.18
C GLN A 334 18.90 11.86 -20.28
N ASN A 335 20.09 11.92 -20.86
CA ASN A 335 21.35 11.92 -20.11
C ASN A 335 21.52 13.18 -19.26
N ILE A 336 21.08 14.35 -19.75
CA ILE A 336 21.10 15.61 -18.98
C ILE A 336 20.26 15.48 -17.70
N TYR A 337 19.03 14.94 -17.81
CA TYR A 337 18.16 14.73 -16.64
C TYR A 337 18.72 13.66 -15.70
N ARG A 338 19.24 12.54 -16.24
CA ARG A 338 19.85 11.49 -15.42
C ARG A 338 21.04 12.01 -14.63
N GLN A 339 21.95 12.76 -15.26
CA GLN A 339 23.14 13.30 -14.58
C GLN A 339 22.76 14.26 -13.46
N GLN A 340 21.80 15.16 -13.70
CA GLN A 340 21.31 16.07 -12.66
C GLN A 340 20.66 15.30 -11.50
N ALA A 341 19.81 14.31 -11.78
CA ALA A 341 19.20 13.47 -10.75
C ALA A 341 20.24 12.72 -9.90
N MET A 342 21.32 12.23 -10.52
CA MET A 342 22.44 11.61 -9.79
C MET A 342 23.16 12.59 -8.89
N GLN A 343 23.38 13.83 -9.36
CA GLN A 343 24.03 14.87 -8.59
C GLN A 343 23.17 15.31 -7.39
N ASP A 344 21.87 15.48 -7.60
CA ASP A 344 20.90 15.80 -6.54
C ASP A 344 20.90 14.70 -5.47
N ALA A 345 20.83 13.44 -5.89
CA ALA A 345 20.84 12.29 -4.98
C ALA A 345 22.15 12.16 -4.18
N ASP A 346 23.31 12.42 -4.79
CA ASP A 346 24.60 12.41 -4.10
C ASP A 346 24.68 13.53 -3.03
N ASN A 347 24.13 14.72 -3.32
CA ASN A 347 24.03 15.78 -2.32
C ASN A 347 23.14 15.37 -1.13
N VAL A 348 21.97 14.77 -1.39
CA VAL A 348 21.10 14.24 -0.33
C VAL A 348 21.82 13.14 0.45
N TYR A 349 22.53 12.24 -0.22
CA TYR A 349 23.28 11.15 0.42
C TYR A 349 24.34 11.69 1.38
N ARG A 350 25.12 12.70 0.98
CA ARG A 350 26.11 13.34 1.86
C ARG A 350 25.46 13.95 3.11
N LYS A 351 24.25 14.52 2.99
CA LYS A 351 23.50 15.02 4.15
C LYS A 351 23.01 13.89 5.06
N CYS A 352 22.50 12.79 4.50
CA CYS A 352 22.18 11.59 5.28
C CYS A 352 23.41 11.11 6.07
N GLN A 353 24.57 11.04 5.43
CA GLN A 353 25.82 10.63 6.07
C GLN A 353 26.27 11.59 7.18
N ALA A 354 26.05 12.90 7.03
CA ALA A 354 26.31 13.87 8.09
C ALA A 354 25.39 13.64 9.30
N ILE A 355 24.08 13.47 9.07
CA ILE A 355 23.10 13.21 10.12
C ILE A 355 23.39 11.89 10.85
N LEU A 356 23.74 10.82 10.13
CA LEU A 356 24.12 9.54 10.74
C LEU A 356 25.34 9.69 11.67
N LYS A 357 26.34 10.48 11.26
CA LYS A 357 27.51 10.78 12.11
C LYS A 357 27.13 11.55 13.36
N GLU A 358 26.25 12.54 13.25
CA GLU A 358 25.76 13.33 14.39
C GLU A 358 24.98 12.47 15.40
N LEU A 359 24.17 11.53 14.91
CA LEU A 359 23.41 10.61 15.75
C LEU A 359 24.26 9.43 16.30
N GLY A 360 25.47 9.24 15.77
CA GLY A 360 26.34 8.10 16.11
C GLY A 360 25.79 6.77 15.60
N LEU A 361 25.10 6.77 14.45
CA LEU A 361 24.57 5.58 13.80
C LEU A 361 25.54 5.02 12.74
N PRO A 362 25.47 3.72 12.43
CA PRO A 362 26.30 3.12 11.38
C PRO A 362 26.05 3.77 10.01
N LEU A 363 27.13 4.06 9.26
CA LEU A 363 27.07 4.76 7.97
C LEU A 363 26.52 3.91 6.83
N ASP A 364 26.60 2.59 6.98
CA ASP A 364 26.10 1.56 6.06
C ASP A 364 24.58 1.34 6.19
N CYS A 365 23.95 1.88 7.25
CA CYS A 365 22.50 1.81 7.45
C CYS A 365 21.70 2.42 6.28
N ILE A 366 22.25 3.44 5.62
CA ILE A 366 21.64 4.08 4.46
C ILE A 366 22.63 4.02 3.30
N THR A 367 22.27 3.28 2.26
CA THR A 367 23.10 3.14 1.05
C THR A 367 22.81 4.22 0.02
N GLU A 368 23.76 4.48 -0.88
CA GLU A 368 23.58 5.38 -2.01
C GLU A 368 22.41 4.93 -2.92
N LYS A 369 22.26 3.62 -3.14
CA LYS A 369 21.16 3.05 -3.93
C LYS A 369 19.80 3.40 -3.32
N THR A 370 19.68 3.30 -1.99
CA THR A 370 18.45 3.64 -1.26
C THR A 370 18.12 5.12 -1.39
N VAL A 371 19.11 6.02 -1.26
CA VAL A 371 18.88 7.47 -1.40
C VAL A 371 18.53 7.85 -2.84
N ARG A 372 19.16 7.24 -3.84
CA ARG A 372 18.81 7.47 -5.25
C ARG A 372 17.34 7.12 -5.54
N LEU A 373 16.87 5.98 -5.02
CA LEU A 373 15.45 5.60 -5.12
C LEU A 373 14.55 6.60 -4.37
N PHE A 374 14.92 6.98 -3.16
CA PHE A 374 14.17 7.94 -2.34
C PHE A 374 14.05 9.32 -3.02
N CYS A 375 15.11 9.81 -3.65
CA CYS A 375 15.08 11.05 -4.43
C CYS A 375 14.21 10.93 -5.68
N LYS A 376 14.31 9.80 -6.40
CA LYS A 376 13.50 9.50 -7.58
C LYS A 376 12.00 9.55 -7.28
N GLU A 377 11.61 8.99 -6.14
CA GLU A 377 10.21 8.89 -5.69
C GLU A 377 9.79 10.02 -4.73
N SER A 378 10.60 11.08 -4.60
CA SER A 378 10.43 12.11 -3.58
C SER A 378 9.05 12.79 -3.57
N SER A 379 8.40 12.91 -4.74
CA SER A 379 7.05 13.47 -4.85
C SER A 379 5.95 12.53 -4.33
N GLY A 380 6.18 11.22 -4.35
CA GLY A 380 5.21 10.18 -3.98
C GLY A 380 5.26 9.73 -2.51
N LEU A 381 6.28 10.17 -1.76
CA LEU A 381 6.52 9.76 -0.38
C LEU A 381 5.27 9.93 0.48
N THR A 382 4.87 8.87 1.17
CA THR A 382 3.65 8.85 1.98
C THR A 382 3.91 8.18 3.32
N VAL A 383 3.37 8.74 4.39
CA VAL A 383 3.37 8.13 5.73
C VAL A 383 1.93 7.86 6.12
N ILE A 384 1.64 6.62 6.49
CA ILE A 384 0.33 6.17 6.93
C ILE A 384 0.44 5.81 8.41
N ARG A 385 -0.50 6.31 9.22
CA ARG A 385 -0.62 5.97 10.64
C ARG A 385 -2.03 5.44 10.86
N GLY A 386 -2.11 4.17 11.22
CA GLY A 386 -3.36 3.50 11.53
C GLY A 386 -3.76 3.66 12.99
N SER A 387 -4.86 3.02 13.34
CA SER A 387 -5.37 2.88 14.70
C SER A 387 -5.17 1.46 15.21
N LYS A 388 -5.20 1.29 16.53
CA LYS A 388 -5.19 -0.01 17.20
C LYS A 388 -6.60 -0.58 17.19
N ILE A 389 -6.76 -1.83 16.78
CA ILE A 389 -8.07 -2.51 16.69
C ILE A 389 -8.77 -2.51 18.05
N SER A 390 -8.06 -2.76 19.15
CA SER A 390 -8.69 -2.80 20.46
C SER A 390 -9.26 -1.48 20.94
N ASP A 391 -8.76 -0.33 20.45
CA ASP A 391 -9.37 0.97 20.75
C ASP A 391 -10.77 1.08 20.11
N GLU A 392 -11.04 0.33 19.04
CA GLU A 392 -12.36 0.30 18.39
C GLU A 392 -13.46 -0.41 19.17
N TYR A 393 -13.08 -1.10 20.25
CA TYR A 393 -13.99 -1.81 21.13
C TYR A 393 -14.23 -1.05 22.44
N GLU A 394 -13.55 0.08 22.64
CA GLU A 394 -13.77 0.94 23.79
C GLU A 394 -15.07 1.74 23.66
N LYS A 395 -15.77 1.94 24.80
CA LYS A 395 -17.09 2.60 24.85
C LYS A 395 -17.13 4.04 24.35
N ASN A 396 -15.97 4.71 24.28
CA ASN A 396 -15.87 6.11 23.85
C ASN A 396 -15.24 6.26 22.45
N ASN A 397 -15.21 5.18 21.65
CA ASN A 397 -14.51 5.23 20.37
C ASN A 397 -15.17 6.17 19.34
N ARG A 398 -14.34 6.74 18.46
CA ARG A 398 -14.68 7.66 17.38
C ARG A 398 -15.32 7.00 16.15
N VAL A 399 -15.97 5.84 16.28
CA VAL A 399 -16.84 5.30 15.19
C VAL A 399 -17.90 6.33 14.80
N LEU A 400 -18.23 7.25 15.72
CA LEU A 400 -19.06 8.44 15.51
C LEU A 400 -18.66 9.31 14.31
N SER A 401 -17.39 9.37 13.89
CA SER A 401 -17.01 10.17 12.70
C SER A 401 -17.29 9.47 11.37
N VAL A 402 -17.61 8.17 11.40
CA VAL A 402 -17.99 7.38 10.21
C VAL A 402 -19.51 7.22 10.15
N ILE A 403 -20.18 7.24 11.31
CA ILE A 403 -21.63 7.25 11.43
C ILE A 403 -22.12 8.70 11.56
N ASP A 404 -21.81 9.53 10.56
CA ASP A 404 -22.43 10.85 10.39
C ASP A 404 -23.89 10.72 9.91
N ASP A 405 -24.21 9.59 9.26
CA ASP A 405 -25.55 9.29 8.79
C ASP A 405 -26.41 8.70 9.92
N ILE A 406 -27.53 9.37 10.20
CA ILE A 406 -28.60 8.83 11.05
C ILE A 406 -29.16 7.52 10.46
N ASP A 407 -28.99 7.32 9.14
CA ASP A 407 -29.50 6.17 8.40
C ASP A 407 -28.35 5.29 7.88
N VAL A 408 -27.97 4.29 8.67
CA VAL A 408 -26.98 3.27 8.27
C VAL A 408 -27.61 2.17 7.42
N GLN A 409 -28.94 2.08 7.34
CA GLN A 409 -29.61 0.91 6.74
C GLN A 409 -29.37 0.86 5.23
N GLY A 410 -29.07 -0.34 4.72
CA GLY A 410 -28.76 -0.56 3.31
C GLY A 410 -27.38 -0.06 2.88
N THR A 411 -26.57 0.47 3.80
CA THR A 411 -25.21 0.93 3.51
C THR A 411 -24.17 -0.15 3.79
N LEU A 412 -22.97 -0.01 3.20
CA LEU A 412 -21.85 -0.88 3.56
C LEU A 412 -21.33 -0.65 4.99
N THR A 413 -21.65 0.48 5.61
CA THR A 413 -21.38 0.73 7.04
C THR A 413 -22.23 -0.19 7.93
N GLU A 414 -23.46 -0.53 7.49
CA GLU A 414 -24.30 -1.52 8.18
C GLU A 414 -23.62 -2.89 8.31
N HIS A 415 -22.90 -3.30 7.26
CA HIS A 415 -22.23 -4.60 7.20
C HIS A 415 -21.09 -4.67 8.22
N TYR A 416 -20.34 -3.57 8.39
CA TYR A 416 -19.35 -3.47 9.46
C TYR A 416 -20.01 -3.59 10.85
N ILE A 417 -21.11 -2.87 11.10
CA ILE A 417 -21.85 -2.95 12.37
C ILE A 417 -22.35 -4.39 12.60
N ALA A 418 -22.85 -5.06 11.57
CA ALA A 418 -23.34 -6.43 11.64
C ALA A 418 -22.22 -7.42 12.00
N LEU A 419 -21.04 -7.32 11.39
CA LEU A 419 -19.87 -8.15 11.73
C LEU A 419 -19.43 -7.94 13.19
N ARG A 420 -19.37 -6.68 13.65
CA ARG A 420 -19.06 -6.34 15.05
C ARG A 420 -20.11 -6.88 16.02
N ALA A 421 -21.40 -6.74 15.68
CA ALA A 421 -22.50 -7.28 16.47
C ALA A 421 -22.44 -8.81 16.56
N TYR A 422 -22.00 -9.49 15.49
CA TYR A 422 -21.81 -10.95 15.47
C TYR A 422 -20.67 -11.40 16.39
N GLU A 423 -19.52 -10.70 16.40
CA GLU A 423 -18.43 -10.91 17.37
C GLU A 423 -18.93 -10.79 18.82
N ARG A 424 -19.68 -9.73 19.09
CA ARG A 424 -20.24 -9.47 20.41
C ARG A 424 -21.27 -10.51 20.80
N PHE A 425 -22.10 -10.97 19.86
CA PHE A 425 -23.07 -12.03 20.09
C PHE A 425 -22.37 -13.31 20.51
N LEU A 426 -21.32 -13.74 19.79
CA LEU A 426 -20.54 -14.92 20.16
C LEU A 426 -19.99 -14.82 21.60
N THR A 427 -19.50 -13.64 21.95
CA THR A 427 -18.91 -13.38 23.28
C THR A 427 -19.95 -13.36 24.40
N GLU A 428 -21.09 -12.69 24.21
CA GLU A 428 -22.15 -12.58 25.24
C GLU A 428 -23.01 -13.86 25.32
N CYS A 429 -23.17 -14.59 24.21
CA CYS A 429 -24.12 -15.68 24.09
C CYS A 429 -23.49 -17.07 24.14
N GLY A 430 -22.21 -17.18 23.76
CA GLY A 430 -21.48 -18.44 23.72
C GLY A 430 -21.88 -19.38 22.59
N ASN A 431 -22.72 -18.94 21.66
CA ASN A 431 -23.20 -19.70 20.52
C ASN A 431 -23.26 -18.83 19.26
N ILE A 432 -23.19 -19.46 18.10
CA ILE A 432 -23.32 -18.79 16.80
C ILE A 432 -24.79 -18.37 16.60
N PRO A 433 -25.08 -17.13 16.15
CA PRO A 433 -26.44 -16.71 15.87
C PRO A 433 -27.01 -17.54 14.73
N GLY A 434 -28.17 -18.18 14.98
CA GLY A 434 -28.86 -19.02 14.00
C GLY A 434 -28.56 -20.51 14.09
N ASP A 435 -27.59 -20.93 14.91
CA ASP A 435 -27.17 -22.33 15.09
C ASP A 435 -28.24 -23.19 15.78
N CYS A 436 -29.05 -22.59 16.66
CA CYS A 436 -30.14 -23.30 17.34
C CYS A 436 -31.50 -23.16 16.66
N TYR A 437 -32.05 -21.94 16.64
CA TYR A 437 -33.33 -21.58 16.03
C TYR A 437 -33.24 -20.15 15.51
N VAL A 438 -33.18 -20.00 14.18
CA VAL A 438 -33.04 -18.71 13.48
C VAL A 438 -34.03 -17.66 14.01
N GLU A 439 -35.30 -18.02 14.19
CA GLU A 439 -36.34 -17.08 14.67
C GLU A 439 -36.04 -16.53 16.08
N ASN A 440 -35.54 -17.35 17.00
CA ASN A 440 -35.25 -16.90 18.37
C ASN A 440 -33.98 -16.05 18.44
N ASP A 441 -32.96 -16.42 17.65
CA ASP A 441 -31.68 -15.71 17.66
C ASP A 441 -31.77 -14.36 16.94
N THR A 442 -32.67 -14.16 15.96
CA THR A 442 -32.85 -12.85 15.29
C THR A 442 -33.16 -11.72 16.28
N ALA A 443 -34.13 -11.93 17.18
CA ALA A 443 -34.50 -10.93 18.19
C ALA A 443 -33.35 -10.66 19.17
N ARG A 444 -32.62 -11.70 19.56
CA ARG A 444 -31.46 -11.61 20.46
C ARG A 444 -30.30 -10.89 19.80
N PHE A 445 -29.99 -11.21 18.55
CA PHE A 445 -28.95 -10.57 17.74
C PHE A 445 -29.25 -9.08 17.55
N LYS A 446 -30.48 -8.73 17.18
CA LYS A 446 -30.92 -7.33 17.09
C LYS A 446 -30.76 -6.60 18.42
N SER A 447 -31.10 -7.25 19.55
CA SER A 447 -30.91 -6.67 20.88
C SER A 447 -29.43 -6.41 21.21
N VAL A 448 -28.52 -7.34 20.87
CA VAL A 448 -27.07 -7.17 21.04
C VAL A 448 -26.54 -6.02 20.17
N ALA A 449 -26.96 -5.95 18.90
CA ALA A 449 -26.57 -4.88 17.99
C ALA A 449 -27.04 -3.50 18.50
N CYS A 450 -28.30 -3.37 18.94
CA CYS A 450 -28.83 -2.13 19.50
C CYS A 450 -28.10 -1.71 20.78
N LYS A 451 -27.79 -2.67 21.67
CA LYS A 451 -27.01 -2.41 22.89
C LYS A 451 -25.60 -1.91 22.53
N MET A 452 -24.95 -2.50 21.53
CA MET A 452 -23.64 -2.08 21.05
C MET A 452 -23.67 -0.66 20.49
N LEU A 453 -24.62 -0.35 19.61
CA LEU A 453 -24.79 0.99 19.04
C LEU A 453 -25.08 2.04 20.12
N ALA A 454 -25.90 1.70 21.12
CA ALA A 454 -26.16 2.59 22.26
C ALA A 454 -24.90 2.85 23.10
N GLU A 455 -24.04 1.84 23.28
CA GLU A 455 -22.74 2.00 23.96
C GLU A 455 -21.77 2.86 23.15
N TRP A 456 -21.86 2.87 21.82
CA TRP A 456 -21.09 3.77 20.94
C TRP A 456 -21.67 5.19 20.86
N GLY A 457 -22.78 5.46 21.54
CA GLY A 457 -23.48 6.75 21.49
C GLY A 457 -24.35 6.96 20.24
N VAL A 458 -24.58 5.91 19.45
CA VAL A 458 -25.39 5.93 18.22
C VAL A 458 -26.77 5.35 18.50
N THR A 459 -27.60 6.08 19.24
CA THR A 459 -28.91 5.55 19.69
C THR A 459 -30.01 5.60 18.63
N GLN A 460 -29.80 6.29 17.51
CA GLN A 460 -30.80 6.45 16.44
C GLN A 460 -30.64 5.43 15.31
N ALA A 461 -29.46 4.83 15.16
CA ALA A 461 -29.20 3.83 14.15
C ALA A 461 -29.60 2.43 14.65
N THR A 462 -30.14 1.60 13.76
CA THR A 462 -30.36 0.18 14.00
C THR A 462 -30.05 -0.61 12.73
N LEU A 463 -29.65 -1.87 12.90
CA LEU A 463 -29.61 -2.80 11.78
C LEU A 463 -31.04 -2.97 11.20
N SER A 464 -31.13 -3.06 9.88
CA SER A 464 -32.32 -3.47 9.15
C SER A 464 -32.71 -4.89 9.53
N ASP A 465 -34.00 -5.19 9.44
CA ASP A 465 -34.50 -6.55 9.71
C ASP A 465 -33.90 -7.56 8.72
N ASP A 466 -33.74 -7.17 7.45
CA ASP A 466 -33.10 -7.99 6.43
C ASP A 466 -31.66 -8.37 6.81
N MET A 467 -30.86 -7.41 7.27
CA MET A 467 -29.48 -7.65 7.73
C MET A 467 -29.45 -8.61 8.93
N VAL A 468 -30.34 -8.43 9.91
CA VAL A 468 -30.44 -9.30 11.09
C VAL A 468 -30.79 -10.73 10.69
N HIS A 469 -31.77 -10.89 9.81
CA HIS A 469 -32.18 -12.18 9.29
C HIS A 469 -31.06 -12.85 8.50
N GLU A 470 -30.37 -12.10 7.64
CA GLU A 470 -29.28 -12.60 6.80
C GLU A 470 -28.09 -13.11 7.64
N VAL A 471 -27.67 -12.35 8.66
CA VAL A 471 -26.57 -12.79 9.56
C VAL A 471 -26.94 -14.07 10.32
N CYS A 472 -28.19 -14.17 10.81
CA CYS A 472 -28.67 -15.38 11.47
C CYS A 472 -28.82 -16.54 10.46
N HIS A 473 -29.15 -16.24 9.20
CA HIS A 473 -29.25 -17.23 8.14
C HIS A 473 -27.89 -17.81 7.77
N TYR A 474 -26.82 -17.00 7.80
CA TYR A 474 -25.46 -17.47 7.56
C TYR A 474 -24.98 -18.47 8.62
N GLY A 475 -25.48 -18.40 9.85
CA GLY A 475 -25.18 -19.41 10.87
C GLY A 475 -23.68 -19.57 11.11
N GLY A 476 -22.89 -18.49 11.02
CA GLY A 476 -21.44 -18.53 11.16
C GLY A 476 -20.67 -19.17 10.00
N GLY A 477 -21.38 -19.57 8.95
CA GLY A 477 -20.80 -20.24 7.79
C GLY A 477 -19.81 -19.35 7.03
N GLU A 478 -18.76 -19.98 6.54
CA GLU A 478 -17.76 -19.38 5.66
C GLU A 478 -18.02 -19.84 4.22
N VAL A 479 -18.06 -18.90 3.27
CA VAL A 479 -18.23 -19.22 1.84
C VAL A 479 -16.87 -19.08 1.15
N HIS A 480 -16.33 -20.19 0.64
CA HIS A 480 -14.98 -20.22 0.08
C HIS A 480 -14.72 -19.15 -1.00
N THR A 481 -15.68 -18.84 -1.86
CA THR A 481 -15.50 -17.80 -2.90
C THR A 481 -15.34 -16.40 -2.32
N ILE A 482 -16.01 -16.10 -1.21
CA ILE A 482 -15.90 -14.84 -0.48
C ILE A 482 -14.55 -14.78 0.24
N SER A 483 -14.17 -15.88 0.88
CA SER A 483 -12.85 -16.05 1.50
C SER A 483 -11.72 -15.86 0.49
N ALA A 484 -11.81 -16.47 -0.69
CA ALA A 484 -10.82 -16.34 -1.75
C ALA A 484 -10.69 -14.89 -2.27
N PHE A 485 -11.82 -14.17 -2.41
CA PHE A 485 -11.80 -12.75 -2.80
C PHE A 485 -11.10 -11.88 -1.75
N ILE A 486 -11.53 -11.99 -0.49
CA ILE A 486 -10.93 -11.24 0.62
C ILE A 486 -9.47 -11.60 0.80
N ALA A 487 -9.12 -12.88 0.65
CA ALA A 487 -7.76 -13.35 0.73
C ALA A 487 -6.85 -12.73 -0.32
N GLY A 488 -7.31 -12.62 -1.57
CA GLY A 488 -6.56 -11.95 -2.63
C GLY A 488 -6.26 -10.49 -2.31
N CYS A 489 -7.26 -9.77 -1.80
CA CYS A 489 -7.09 -8.40 -1.33
C CYS A 489 -6.11 -8.32 -0.14
N ALA A 490 -6.31 -9.13 0.89
CA ALA A 490 -5.48 -9.11 2.10
C ALA A 490 -4.03 -9.52 1.84
N ALA A 491 -3.79 -10.54 1.02
CA ALA A 491 -2.44 -10.94 0.62
C ALA A 491 -1.73 -9.79 -0.09
N GLN A 492 -2.42 -9.06 -0.96
CA GLN A 492 -1.83 -7.89 -1.59
C GLN A 492 -1.53 -6.77 -0.57
N GLU A 493 -2.39 -6.52 0.41
CA GLU A 493 -2.09 -5.57 1.49
C GLU A 493 -0.84 -5.97 2.29
N VAL A 494 -0.66 -7.26 2.58
CA VAL A 494 0.55 -7.77 3.22
C VAL A 494 1.79 -7.54 2.34
N VAL A 495 1.70 -7.80 1.03
CA VAL A 495 2.81 -7.51 0.08
C VAL A 495 3.19 -6.03 0.09
N LYS A 496 2.21 -5.11 0.12
CA LYS A 496 2.48 -3.66 0.21
C LYS A 496 3.23 -3.31 1.48
N ILE A 497 2.80 -3.86 2.62
CA ILE A 497 3.42 -3.64 3.93
C ILE A 497 4.87 -4.13 3.94
N LEU A 498 5.14 -5.33 3.42
CA LEU A 498 6.48 -5.92 3.41
C LEU A 498 7.43 -5.20 2.45
N THR A 499 6.94 -4.81 1.27
CA THR A 499 7.76 -4.18 0.23
C THR A 499 7.94 -2.68 0.43
N ASN A 500 7.12 -2.04 1.27
CA ASN A 500 7.01 -0.58 1.39
C ASN A 500 6.67 0.11 0.04
N GLN A 501 5.98 -0.63 -0.83
CA GLN A 501 5.53 -0.18 -2.14
C GLN A 501 4.00 -0.16 -2.21
N PHE A 502 3.47 0.72 -3.06
CA PHE A 502 2.05 1.06 -3.18
C PHE A 502 1.46 1.58 -1.85
N LYS A 503 0.23 2.08 -1.91
CA LYS A 503 -0.48 2.54 -0.71
C LYS A 503 -1.40 1.42 -0.20
N PRO A 504 -1.21 0.96 1.04
CA PRO A 504 -2.19 0.11 1.71
C PRO A 504 -3.54 0.80 1.87
N VAL A 505 -4.59 0.01 2.06
CA VAL A 505 -5.91 0.49 2.49
C VAL A 505 -5.76 1.29 3.78
N ASP A 506 -6.43 2.45 3.86
CA ASP A 506 -6.48 3.21 5.11
C ASP A 506 -7.54 2.57 6.02
N ASN A 507 -7.07 1.75 6.97
CA ASN A 507 -7.82 1.23 8.11
C ASN A 507 -8.69 -0.02 7.81
N THR A 508 -9.94 0.12 7.37
CA THR A 508 -10.88 -1.02 7.23
C THR A 508 -11.48 -1.11 5.85
N PHE A 509 -11.43 -2.30 5.23
CA PHE A 509 -12.09 -2.62 3.97
C PHE A 509 -13.25 -3.57 4.22
N ILE A 510 -14.42 -3.26 3.64
CA ILE A 510 -15.64 -4.07 3.73
C ILE A 510 -16.08 -4.46 2.32
N TYR A 511 -16.55 -5.70 2.18
CA TYR A 511 -17.09 -6.26 0.96
C TYR A 511 -18.46 -6.90 1.21
N ASN A 512 -19.42 -6.56 0.37
CA ASN A 512 -20.69 -7.26 0.27
C ASN A 512 -20.71 -8.11 -1.00
N GLY A 513 -20.66 -9.43 -0.84
CA GLY A 513 -20.71 -10.40 -1.93
C GLY A 513 -22.06 -10.51 -2.62
N ILE A 514 -23.16 -10.05 -1.99
CA ILE A 514 -24.49 -10.05 -2.60
C ILE A 514 -24.55 -9.00 -3.72
N THR A 515 -24.13 -7.76 -3.43
CA THR A 515 -24.17 -6.65 -4.39
C THR A 515 -22.85 -6.47 -5.15
N SER A 516 -21.79 -7.18 -4.75
CA SER A 516 -20.42 -7.00 -5.24
C SER A 516 -19.87 -5.59 -5.03
N GLU A 517 -20.25 -4.94 -3.94
CA GLU A 517 -19.82 -3.59 -3.58
C GLU A 517 -18.78 -3.62 -2.46
N THR A 518 -17.95 -2.57 -2.44
CA THR A 518 -16.86 -2.43 -1.46
C THR A 518 -16.78 -1.01 -0.93
N ILE A 519 -16.34 -0.84 0.32
CA ILE A 519 -16.04 0.46 0.92
C ILE A 519 -14.77 0.38 1.76
N THR A 520 -14.08 1.51 1.90
CA THR A 520 -13.01 1.68 2.89
C THR A 520 -13.47 2.67 3.96
N LEU A 521 -13.38 2.28 5.23
CA LEU A 521 -13.78 3.05 6.40
C LEU A 521 -12.56 3.36 7.27
N LYS A 522 -12.48 4.60 7.75
CA LYS A 522 -11.46 5.05 8.70
C LYS A 522 -12.05 5.12 10.11
N LEU A 523 -11.97 3.99 10.82
CA LEU A 523 -12.54 3.74 12.15
C LEU A 523 -11.69 4.19 13.33
#